data_AF-A0A1Y4WRK2-F1
#
_entry.id   AF-A0A1Y4WRK2-F1
#
_cell.length_a   1.000
_cell.length_b   1.000
_cell.length_c   1.000
_cell.angle_alpha   90.00
_cell.angle_beta   90.00
_cell.angle_gamma   90.00
#
_symmetry.space_group_name_H-M   'P 1'
#
loop_
_entity.id
_entity.type
_entity.pdbx_description
1 polymer ?
#
loop_
_entity_poly.entity_id
_entity_poly.type
_entity_poly.pdbx_seq_one_letter_code
_entity_poly.pdbx_strand_id
1 'polypeptide(L)'
;MKVKELRDLLKDKDIKLINDAFVEVYKALPKSKKEELDSVIESIVKGEGKKKTVKQEEVSLNDLFVEIQDFLQDAYHGFYIAPNRIVPKKERPKWRYKVKRYLKILFEVSSDHPDFLQVVILIREIYKVLSYGCGVYVFSSDDPFASVGIAQEELYEEYIKRQMQLPVTEETIREMVTGATHCYLSRECLHEMLYGVLNFHIQKLEYRDMVKEYGQKFIESQKKFIASLERYDDRLYEATSLLNETNDVVFIFHYGSFEKALQYYFKNSYERNQEVTLYKVLMLTEIFFSKKEWIEAYEYGLKLNIEPRQSLQDKYKKYKA
;
A
#
# COMPACT_ATOMS: atom_id res chain seq x y z
N MET A 1 -17.42 -14.98 -35.09
CA MET A 1 -17.48 -16.20 -35.93
C MET A 1 -17.27 -17.41 -35.03
N LYS A 2 -18.19 -18.37 -35.02
CA LYS A 2 -18.07 -19.64 -34.27
C LYS A 2 -17.15 -20.61 -35.02
N VAL A 3 -16.61 -21.62 -34.31
CA VAL A 3 -15.72 -22.64 -34.91
C VAL A 3 -16.36 -23.34 -36.12
N LYS A 4 -17.68 -23.62 -36.06
CA LYS A 4 -18.41 -24.24 -37.17
C LYS A 4 -18.45 -23.33 -38.40
N GLU A 5 -18.77 -22.06 -38.21
CA GLU A 5 -18.79 -21.04 -39.29
C GLU A 5 -17.41 -20.86 -39.93
N LEU A 6 -16.35 -20.89 -39.13
CA LEU A 6 -14.97 -20.83 -39.64
C LEU A 6 -14.62 -22.07 -40.47
N ARG A 7 -15.02 -23.26 -40.02
CA ARG A 7 -14.80 -24.50 -40.79
C ARG A 7 -15.55 -24.48 -42.11
N ASP A 8 -16.78 -24.00 -42.11
CA ASP A 8 -17.61 -23.90 -43.31
C ASP A 8 -17.01 -22.88 -44.29
N LEU A 9 -16.44 -21.76 -43.81
CA LEU A 9 -15.75 -20.77 -44.63
C LEU A 9 -14.48 -21.30 -45.30
N LEU A 10 -13.74 -22.17 -44.61
CA LEU A 10 -12.44 -22.70 -45.06
C LEU A 10 -12.55 -23.97 -45.92
N LYS A 11 -13.69 -24.67 -45.87
CA LYS A 11 -13.86 -26.03 -46.44
C LYS A 11 -13.54 -26.14 -47.92
N ASP A 12 -13.86 -25.10 -48.69
CA ASP A 12 -13.75 -25.08 -50.16
C ASP A 12 -12.68 -24.07 -50.65
N LYS A 13 -11.77 -23.63 -49.77
CA LYS A 13 -10.71 -22.66 -50.10
C LYS A 13 -9.39 -23.34 -50.41
N ASP A 14 -8.59 -22.70 -51.26
CA ASP A 14 -7.24 -23.14 -51.58
C ASP A 14 -6.37 -23.16 -50.31
N ILE A 15 -5.69 -24.28 -50.07
CA ILE A 15 -4.77 -24.49 -48.94
C ILE A 15 -3.73 -23.38 -48.87
N LYS A 16 -3.23 -22.88 -50.01
CA LYS A 16 -2.27 -21.77 -50.05
C LYS A 16 -2.88 -20.48 -49.47
N LEU A 17 -4.11 -20.16 -49.85
CA LEU A 17 -4.83 -19.01 -49.30
C LEU A 17 -5.12 -19.15 -47.81
N ILE A 18 -5.39 -20.37 -47.35
CA ILE A 18 -5.60 -20.65 -45.92
C ILE A 18 -4.31 -20.43 -45.13
N ASN A 19 -3.17 -20.89 -45.65
CA ASN A 19 -1.86 -20.69 -45.03
C ASN A 19 -1.48 -19.22 -44.97
N ASP A 20 -1.69 -18.47 -46.05
CA ASP A 20 -1.41 -17.02 -46.10
C ASP A 20 -2.30 -16.27 -45.10
N ALA A 21 -3.59 -16.60 -45.03
CA ALA A 21 -4.51 -16.02 -44.06
C ALA A 21 -4.11 -16.33 -42.61
N PHE A 22 -3.65 -17.56 -42.32
CA PHE A 22 -3.16 -17.93 -41.00
C PHE A 22 -1.93 -17.11 -40.59
N VAL A 23 -0.99 -16.90 -41.52
CA VAL A 23 0.21 -16.08 -41.29
C VAL A 23 -0.16 -14.62 -41.00
N GLU A 24 -1.08 -14.03 -41.76
CA GLU A 24 -1.52 -12.64 -41.52
C GLU A 24 -2.27 -12.48 -40.19
N VAL A 25 -3.12 -13.45 -39.82
CA VAL A 25 -3.78 -13.47 -38.50
C VAL A 25 -2.74 -13.61 -37.39
N TYR A 26 -1.76 -14.50 -37.55
CA TYR A 26 -0.69 -14.66 -36.57
C TYR A 26 0.14 -13.37 -36.44
N LYS A 27 0.49 -12.69 -37.54
CA LYS A 27 1.19 -11.39 -37.51
C LYS A 27 0.44 -10.32 -36.72
N ALA A 28 -0.90 -10.30 -36.82
CA ALA A 28 -1.76 -9.35 -36.12
C ALA A 28 -1.83 -9.58 -34.58
N LEU A 29 -1.36 -10.72 -34.07
CA LEU A 29 -1.36 -11.00 -32.64
C LEU A 29 -0.27 -10.19 -31.88
N PRO A 30 -0.56 -9.71 -30.66
CA PRO A 30 0.44 -9.18 -29.74
C PRO A 30 1.53 -10.22 -29.43
N LYS A 31 2.76 -9.76 -29.16
CA LYS A 31 3.93 -10.63 -28.92
C LYS A 31 3.69 -11.68 -27.83
N SER A 32 3.06 -11.30 -26.72
CA SER A 32 2.71 -12.22 -25.63
C SER A 32 1.79 -13.36 -26.06
N LYS A 33 0.87 -13.11 -27.00
CA LYS A 33 -0.06 -14.14 -27.51
C LYS A 33 0.56 -15.03 -28.57
N LYS A 34 1.58 -14.55 -29.29
CA LYS A 34 2.40 -15.38 -30.18
C LYS A 34 3.16 -16.43 -29.38
N GLU A 35 3.89 -15.99 -28.35
CA GLU A 35 4.69 -16.87 -27.48
C GLU A 35 3.85 -17.96 -26.78
N GLU A 36 2.62 -17.65 -26.36
CA GLU A 36 1.68 -18.65 -25.81
C GLU A 36 1.24 -19.71 -26.83
N LEU A 37 1.09 -19.33 -28.10
CA LEU A 37 0.49 -20.17 -29.14
C LEU A 37 1.51 -20.94 -29.99
N ASP A 38 2.78 -20.52 -30.01
CA ASP A 38 3.84 -21.13 -30.85
C ASP A 38 3.95 -22.65 -30.63
N SER A 39 4.02 -23.06 -29.36
CA SER A 39 4.09 -24.48 -28.99
C SER A 39 2.85 -25.29 -29.41
N VAL A 40 1.68 -24.65 -29.42
CA VAL A 40 0.41 -25.26 -29.84
C VAL A 40 0.36 -25.38 -31.36
N ILE A 41 0.78 -24.34 -32.08
CA ILE A 41 0.82 -24.32 -33.54
C ILE A 41 1.80 -25.38 -34.06
N GLU A 42 3.01 -25.43 -33.52
CA GLU A 42 4.00 -26.44 -33.89
C GLU A 42 3.49 -27.87 -33.67
N SER A 43 2.85 -28.13 -32.53
CA SER A 43 2.31 -29.44 -32.20
C SER A 43 1.17 -29.87 -33.14
N ILE A 44 0.28 -28.94 -33.50
CA ILE A 44 -0.81 -29.18 -34.45
C ILE A 44 -0.26 -29.49 -35.84
N VAL A 45 0.72 -28.71 -36.32
CA VAL A 45 1.33 -28.90 -37.65
C VAL A 45 2.12 -30.21 -37.73
N LYS A 46 2.76 -30.63 -36.64
CA LYS A 46 3.47 -31.92 -36.53
C LYS A 46 2.54 -33.14 -36.42
N GLY A 47 1.21 -32.94 -36.37
CA GLY A 47 0.23 -34.03 -36.29
C GLY A 47 0.09 -34.66 -34.90
N GLU A 48 0.68 -34.05 -33.87
CA GLU A 48 0.64 -34.54 -32.48
C GLU A 48 -0.71 -34.22 -31.77
N GLY A 49 -1.65 -33.60 -32.49
CA GLY A 49 -2.92 -33.11 -31.97
C GLY A 49 -2.78 -31.83 -31.14
N LYS A 50 -3.88 -31.35 -30.55
CA LYS A 50 -3.80 -30.28 -29.54
C LYS A 50 -3.05 -30.85 -28.32
N LYS A 51 -1.74 -30.58 -28.19
CA LYS A 51 -1.16 -30.54 -26.84
C LYS A 51 -2.04 -29.60 -26.03
N LYS A 52 -2.62 -30.10 -24.93
CA LYS A 52 -3.24 -29.23 -23.92
C LYS A 52 -2.23 -28.13 -23.71
N THR A 53 -2.64 -26.86 -23.90
CA THR A 53 -1.87 -25.71 -23.43
C THR A 53 -1.26 -26.15 -22.12
N VAL A 54 0.07 -26.19 -22.05
CA VAL A 54 0.76 -26.40 -20.80
C VAL A 54 0.12 -25.37 -19.91
N LYS A 55 -0.77 -25.82 -19.00
CA LYS A 55 -1.23 -24.95 -17.92
C LYS A 55 0.09 -24.48 -17.36
N GLN A 56 0.35 -23.17 -17.41
CA GLN A 56 1.40 -22.59 -16.57
C GLN A 56 1.27 -23.35 -15.26
N GLU A 57 2.33 -24.09 -14.89
CA GLU A 57 2.33 -24.90 -13.69
C GLU A 57 1.73 -24.01 -12.61
N GLU A 58 0.61 -24.48 -12.06
CA GLU A 58 -0.13 -23.76 -11.05
C GLU A 58 0.84 -23.67 -9.87
N VAL A 59 1.60 -22.57 -9.81
CA VAL A 59 2.67 -22.37 -8.84
C VAL A 59 2.02 -22.62 -7.49
N SER A 60 2.51 -23.63 -6.78
CA SER A 60 1.92 -23.97 -5.49
C SER A 60 2.05 -22.76 -4.58
N LEU A 61 1.07 -22.51 -3.71
CA LEU A 61 1.15 -21.38 -2.78
C LEU A 61 2.41 -21.45 -1.91
N ASN A 62 2.86 -22.66 -1.58
CA ASN A 62 4.11 -22.88 -0.84
C ASN A 62 5.34 -22.39 -1.61
N ASP A 63 5.44 -22.72 -2.90
CA ASP A 63 6.56 -22.24 -3.73
C ASP A 63 6.52 -20.72 -3.87
N LEU A 64 5.32 -20.15 -4.02
CA LEU A 64 5.12 -18.70 -4.05
C LEU A 64 5.58 -18.05 -2.75
N PHE A 65 5.29 -18.63 -1.59
CA PHE A 65 5.69 -18.09 -0.30
C PHE A 65 7.21 -18.05 -0.16
N VAL A 66 7.90 -19.12 -0.55
CA VAL A 66 9.37 -19.16 -0.58
C VAL A 66 9.91 -18.08 -1.51
N GLU A 67 9.34 -17.95 -2.72
CA GLU A 67 9.78 -16.95 -3.69
C GLU A 67 9.58 -15.49 -3.21
N ILE A 68 8.52 -15.23 -2.44
CA ILE A 68 8.29 -13.92 -1.84
C ILE A 68 9.32 -13.67 -0.73
N GLN A 69 9.59 -14.65 0.14
CA GLN A 69 10.57 -14.51 1.21
C GLN A 69 11.97 -14.24 0.66
N ASP A 70 12.40 -14.99 -0.35
CA ASP A 70 13.67 -14.77 -1.05
C ASP A 70 13.71 -13.35 -1.66
N PHE A 71 12.61 -12.92 -2.29
CA PHE A 71 12.51 -11.57 -2.83
C PHE A 71 12.65 -10.48 -1.75
N LEU A 72 11.96 -10.63 -0.62
CA LEU A 72 12.02 -9.67 0.50
C LEU A 72 13.45 -9.57 1.03
N GLN A 73 14.10 -10.72 1.26
CA GLN A 73 15.48 -10.78 1.71
C GLN A 73 16.43 -10.10 0.71
N ASP A 74 16.32 -10.43 -0.57
CA ASP A 74 17.15 -9.85 -1.62
C ASP A 74 16.96 -8.32 -1.75
N ALA A 75 15.73 -7.83 -1.54
CA ALA A 75 15.40 -6.41 -1.56
C ALA A 75 16.07 -5.66 -0.40
N TYR A 76 15.95 -6.15 0.84
CA TYR A 76 16.61 -5.52 1.99
C TYR A 76 18.14 -5.57 1.92
N HIS A 77 18.72 -6.56 1.23
CA HIS A 77 20.17 -6.58 0.94
C HIS A 77 20.59 -5.68 -0.23
N GLY A 78 19.65 -4.99 -0.90
CA GLY A 78 19.94 -4.10 -2.02
C GLY A 78 20.37 -4.83 -3.30
N PHE A 79 20.05 -6.13 -3.44
CA PHE A 79 20.46 -6.91 -4.62
C PHE A 79 19.70 -6.54 -5.89
N TYR A 80 18.59 -5.81 -5.78
CA TYR A 80 17.85 -5.28 -6.93
C TYR A 80 18.40 -3.94 -7.45
N ILE A 81 19.26 -3.25 -6.70
CA ILE A 81 19.87 -1.98 -7.12
C ILE A 81 21.36 -2.15 -7.48
N ALA A 82 22.14 -2.83 -6.62
CA ALA A 82 23.59 -2.86 -6.74
C ALA A 82 24.12 -4.09 -7.50
N PRO A 83 25.30 -4.01 -8.15
CA PRO A 83 26.01 -5.18 -8.69
C PRO A 83 26.22 -6.28 -7.65
N ASN A 84 25.70 -7.47 -7.91
CA ASN A 84 25.86 -8.65 -7.05
C ASN A 84 25.77 -9.94 -7.88
N ARG A 85 26.09 -11.09 -7.24
CA ARG A 85 26.08 -12.43 -7.85
C ARG A 85 24.76 -13.20 -7.65
N ILE A 86 23.87 -12.70 -6.81
CA ILE A 86 22.61 -13.35 -6.42
C ILE A 86 21.51 -13.03 -7.44
N VAL A 87 21.28 -11.74 -7.70
CA VAL A 87 20.33 -11.22 -8.69
C VAL A 87 21.10 -10.69 -9.91
N PRO A 88 21.09 -11.41 -11.05
CA PRO A 88 21.74 -10.99 -12.28
C PRO A 88 21.19 -9.65 -12.78
N LYS A 89 22.05 -8.84 -13.42
CA LYS A 89 21.69 -7.50 -13.93
C LYS A 89 20.40 -7.49 -14.77
N LYS A 90 20.18 -8.53 -15.58
CA LYS A 90 18.98 -8.70 -16.43
C LYS A 90 17.69 -8.98 -15.65
N GLU A 91 17.79 -9.53 -14.44
CA GLU A 91 16.66 -9.88 -13.59
C GLU A 91 16.29 -8.75 -12.63
N ARG A 92 17.24 -7.88 -12.28
CA ARG A 92 17.01 -6.74 -11.39
C ARG A 92 15.78 -5.91 -11.76
N PRO A 93 15.62 -5.36 -12.98
CA PRO A 93 14.45 -4.55 -13.31
C PRO A 93 13.13 -5.34 -13.38
N LYS A 94 13.17 -6.68 -13.30
CA LYS A 94 11.98 -7.52 -13.36
C LYS A 94 11.31 -7.72 -12.00
N TRP A 95 11.89 -7.22 -10.91
CA TRP A 95 11.32 -7.31 -9.57
C TRP A 95 9.84 -6.86 -9.54
N ARG A 96 9.49 -5.79 -10.26
CA ARG A 96 8.13 -5.26 -10.33
C ARG A 96 7.12 -6.23 -10.93
N TYR A 97 7.53 -7.02 -11.91
CA TYR A 97 6.67 -8.04 -12.52
C TYR A 97 6.50 -9.23 -11.57
N LYS A 98 7.53 -9.57 -10.79
CA LYS A 98 7.42 -10.58 -9.73
C LYS A 98 6.41 -10.14 -8.68
N VAL A 99 6.59 -8.95 -8.09
CA VAL A 99 5.68 -8.41 -7.07
C VAL A 99 4.24 -8.30 -7.59
N LYS A 100 4.04 -7.82 -8.82
CA LYS A 100 2.71 -7.78 -9.44
C LYS A 100 2.07 -9.16 -9.56
N ARG A 101 2.86 -10.19 -9.92
CA ARG A 101 2.40 -11.58 -9.95
C ARG A 101 2.06 -12.08 -8.55
N TYR A 102 2.91 -11.80 -7.57
CA TYR A 102 2.72 -12.21 -6.18
C TYR A 102 1.40 -11.68 -5.65
N LEU A 103 1.19 -10.35 -5.71
CA LEU A 103 -0.02 -9.70 -5.22
C LEU A 103 -1.27 -10.24 -5.92
N LYS A 104 -1.22 -10.45 -7.25
CA LYS A 104 -2.34 -11.05 -7.98
C LYS A 104 -2.75 -12.41 -7.40
N ILE A 105 -1.79 -13.31 -7.17
CA ILE A 105 -2.09 -14.65 -6.64
C ILE A 105 -2.54 -14.57 -5.18
N LEU A 106 -1.87 -13.76 -4.35
CA LEU A 106 -2.22 -13.59 -2.93
C LEU A 106 -3.63 -13.02 -2.75
N PHE A 107 -4.06 -12.10 -3.63
CA PHE A 107 -5.39 -11.49 -3.55
C PHE A 107 -6.52 -12.46 -3.94
N GLU A 108 -6.22 -13.51 -4.72
CA GLU A 108 -7.18 -14.54 -5.08
C GLU A 108 -7.43 -15.56 -3.95
N VAL A 109 -6.58 -15.59 -2.91
CA VAL A 109 -6.75 -16.51 -1.77
C VAL A 109 -7.90 -16.06 -0.85
N SER A 110 -8.84 -16.97 -0.60
CA SER A 110 -10.00 -16.74 0.26
C SER A 110 -9.67 -16.88 1.76
N SER A 111 -10.50 -16.29 2.62
CA SER A 111 -10.29 -16.23 4.08
C SER A 111 -10.41 -17.59 4.79
N ASP A 112 -11.05 -18.55 4.16
CA ASP A 112 -11.21 -19.94 4.63
C ASP A 112 -10.02 -20.83 4.23
N HIS A 113 -9.09 -20.31 3.42
CA HIS A 113 -7.90 -21.07 3.03
C HIS A 113 -6.97 -21.31 4.23
N PRO A 114 -6.41 -22.52 4.42
CA PRO A 114 -5.51 -22.82 5.55
C PRO A 114 -4.33 -21.86 5.68
N ASP A 115 -3.81 -21.41 4.55
CA ASP A 115 -2.67 -20.48 4.48
C ASP A 115 -3.05 -18.99 4.50
N PHE A 116 -4.32 -18.64 4.78
CA PHE A 116 -4.77 -17.25 4.73
C PHE A 116 -3.96 -16.33 5.66
N LEU A 117 -3.61 -16.80 6.87
CA LEU A 117 -2.74 -16.06 7.79
C LEU A 117 -1.38 -15.73 7.14
N GLN A 118 -0.76 -16.70 6.48
CA GLN A 118 0.52 -16.50 5.81
C GLN A 118 0.37 -15.52 4.63
N VAL A 119 -0.73 -15.58 3.89
CA VAL A 119 -1.06 -14.61 2.83
C VAL A 119 -1.12 -13.19 3.39
N VAL A 120 -1.82 -12.96 4.50
CA VAL A 120 -1.91 -11.62 5.13
C VAL A 120 -0.52 -11.11 5.54
N ILE A 121 0.30 -11.99 6.13
CA ILE A 121 1.68 -11.65 6.52
C ILE A 121 2.49 -11.24 5.28
N LEU A 122 2.42 -11.98 4.18
CA LEU A 122 3.18 -11.67 2.97
C LEU A 122 2.72 -10.39 2.29
N ILE A 123 1.41 -10.09 2.26
CA ILE A 123 0.90 -8.81 1.75
C ILE A 123 1.47 -7.65 2.59
N ARG A 124 1.47 -7.79 3.93
CA ARG A 124 2.05 -6.80 4.84
C ARG A 124 3.55 -6.59 4.58
N GLU A 125 4.32 -7.66 4.43
CA GLU A 125 5.77 -7.55 4.21
C GLU A 125 6.09 -6.98 2.81
N ILE A 126 5.29 -7.31 1.78
CA ILE A 126 5.39 -6.66 0.47
C ILE A 126 5.07 -5.16 0.59
N TYR A 127 4.01 -4.80 1.31
CA TYR A 127 3.71 -3.38 1.58
C TYR A 127 4.90 -2.67 2.23
N LYS A 128 5.47 -3.25 3.29
CA LYS A 128 6.62 -2.68 4.00
C LYS A 128 7.83 -2.47 3.10
N VAL A 129 8.21 -3.46 2.28
CA VAL A 129 9.40 -3.33 1.43
C VAL A 129 9.20 -2.30 0.31
N LEU A 130 7.98 -2.19 -0.24
CA LEU A 130 7.66 -1.17 -1.24
C LEU A 130 7.66 0.23 -0.62
N SER A 131 7.06 0.39 0.56
CA SER A 131 7.13 1.64 1.34
C SER A 131 8.57 1.98 1.67
N TYR A 132 9.37 1.04 2.15
CA TYR A 132 10.80 1.25 2.40
C TYR A 132 11.53 1.75 1.15
N GLY A 133 11.24 1.14 -0.01
CA GLY A 133 11.79 1.53 -1.30
C GLY A 133 11.40 2.92 -1.81
N CYS A 134 10.40 3.58 -1.22
CA CYS A 134 10.06 4.97 -1.56
C CYS A 134 11.04 5.97 -0.94
N GLY A 135 11.61 5.65 0.23
CA GLY A 135 12.59 6.51 0.91
C GLY A 135 14.03 6.02 0.81
N VAL A 136 14.23 4.74 0.47
CA VAL A 136 15.55 4.11 0.41
C VAL A 136 15.75 3.41 -0.94
N TYR A 137 16.91 3.63 -1.55
CA TYR A 137 17.28 3.00 -2.82
C TYR A 137 17.56 1.49 -2.66
N VAL A 138 16.51 0.68 -2.62
CA VAL A 138 16.58 -0.80 -2.71
C VAL A 138 16.18 -1.34 -4.08
N PHE A 139 15.43 -0.53 -4.84
CA PHE A 139 15.03 -0.82 -6.21
C PHE A 139 15.58 0.24 -7.17
N SER A 140 15.56 -0.07 -8.47
CA SER A 140 15.93 0.88 -9.54
C SER A 140 14.89 1.97 -9.81
N SER A 141 13.89 2.15 -8.95
CA SER A 141 12.78 3.08 -9.10
C SER A 141 12.62 3.89 -7.83
N ASP A 142 12.41 5.20 -7.96
CA ASP A 142 12.14 6.12 -6.85
C ASP A 142 10.68 6.02 -6.35
N ASP A 143 9.83 5.32 -7.10
CA ASP A 143 8.46 4.99 -6.69
C ASP A 143 8.18 3.51 -6.99
N PRO A 144 8.35 2.62 -6.00
CA PRO A 144 8.09 1.20 -6.15
C PRO A 144 6.62 0.87 -6.42
N PHE A 145 5.69 1.59 -5.78
CA PHE A 145 4.24 1.40 -5.95
C PHE A 145 3.81 1.68 -7.39
N ALA A 146 4.22 2.83 -7.95
CA ALA A 146 3.97 3.16 -9.36
C ALA A 146 4.60 2.13 -10.32
N SER A 147 5.79 1.61 -10.00
CA SER A 147 6.45 0.56 -10.79
C SER A 147 5.70 -0.78 -10.82
N VAL A 148 5.06 -1.15 -9.71
CA VAL A 148 4.20 -2.35 -9.62
C VAL A 148 2.83 -2.08 -10.27
N GLY A 149 2.36 -0.83 -10.21
CA GLY A 149 1.08 -0.39 -10.73
C GLY A 149 -0.07 -0.63 -9.74
N ILE A 150 0.17 -0.31 -8.47
CA ILE A 150 -0.83 -0.33 -7.37
C ILE A 150 -0.57 0.90 -6.49
N ALA A 151 -1.61 1.59 -6.03
CA ALA A 151 -1.43 2.72 -5.12
C ALA A 151 -1.01 2.23 -3.71
N GLN A 152 -0.38 3.10 -2.92
CA GLN A 152 0.14 2.68 -1.61
C GLN A 152 -0.99 2.41 -0.64
N GLU A 153 -1.97 3.31 -0.59
CA GLU A 153 -3.19 3.20 0.19
C GLU A 153 -4.04 2.00 -0.25
N GLU A 154 -4.05 1.64 -1.54
CA GLU A 154 -4.76 0.45 -2.04
C GLU A 154 -4.14 -0.85 -1.52
N LEU A 155 -2.80 -0.98 -1.59
CA LEU A 155 -2.12 -2.16 -1.05
C LEU A 155 -2.25 -2.24 0.47
N TYR A 156 -2.12 -1.10 1.13
CA TYR A 156 -2.32 -1.01 2.57
C TYR A 156 -3.74 -1.40 2.98
N GLU A 157 -4.75 -0.90 2.27
CA GLU A 157 -6.16 -1.27 2.48
C GLU A 157 -6.39 -2.78 2.34
N GLU A 158 -5.83 -3.41 1.30
CA GLU A 158 -6.00 -4.85 1.11
C GLU A 158 -5.32 -5.65 2.24
N TYR A 159 -4.19 -5.18 2.79
CA TYR A 159 -3.62 -5.74 4.01
C TYR A 159 -4.58 -5.60 5.21
N ILE A 160 -5.03 -4.38 5.51
CA ILE A 160 -5.89 -4.10 6.67
C ILE A 160 -7.19 -4.90 6.60
N LYS A 161 -7.87 -4.84 5.46
CA LYS A 161 -9.13 -5.56 5.21
C LYS A 161 -9.01 -7.07 5.45
N ARG A 162 -7.88 -7.69 5.09
CA ARG A 162 -7.64 -9.11 5.35
C ARG A 162 -7.24 -9.39 6.79
N GLN A 163 -6.42 -8.54 7.39
CA GLN A 163 -6.07 -8.63 8.82
C GLN A 163 -7.31 -8.58 9.70
N MET A 164 -8.32 -7.80 9.33
CA MET A 164 -9.61 -7.71 10.04
C MET A 164 -10.48 -8.97 9.94
N GLN A 165 -10.14 -9.93 9.06
CA GLN A 165 -10.78 -11.24 8.97
C GLN A 165 -10.09 -12.29 9.86
N LEU A 166 -8.95 -11.92 10.46
CA LEU A 166 -8.20 -12.72 11.43
C LEU A 166 -8.43 -12.17 12.85
N PRO A 167 -8.05 -12.92 13.90
CA PRO A 167 -8.07 -12.40 15.26
C PRO A 167 -7.22 -11.12 15.38
N VAL A 168 -7.83 -10.06 15.91
CA VAL A 168 -7.15 -8.79 16.18
C VAL A 168 -6.54 -8.84 17.57
N THR A 169 -5.23 -8.59 17.64
CA THR A 169 -4.42 -8.53 18.86
C THR A 169 -3.67 -7.20 18.95
N GLU A 170 -3.10 -6.88 20.11
CA GLU A 170 -2.27 -5.67 20.29
C GLU A 170 -1.12 -5.61 19.28
N GLU A 171 -0.52 -6.76 19.00
CA GLU A 171 0.55 -6.91 18.01
C GLU A 171 0.06 -6.52 16.62
N THR A 172 -1.09 -7.05 16.19
CA THR A 172 -1.63 -6.72 14.87
C THR A 172 -2.05 -5.25 14.78
N ILE A 173 -2.59 -4.66 15.85
CA ILE A 173 -2.91 -3.23 15.91
C ILE A 173 -1.65 -2.39 15.77
N ARG A 174 -0.57 -2.76 16.46
CA ARG A 174 0.73 -2.11 16.31
C ARG A 174 1.18 -2.13 14.85
N GLU A 175 1.19 -3.30 14.22
CA GLU A 175 1.61 -3.45 12.82
C GLU A 175 0.76 -2.64 11.83
N MET A 176 -0.55 -2.57 12.08
CA MET A 176 -1.44 -1.72 11.29
C MET A 176 -1.08 -0.24 11.49
N VAL A 177 -0.98 0.24 12.73
CA VAL A 177 -0.67 1.66 13.02
C VAL A 177 0.70 2.05 12.49
N THR A 178 1.75 1.26 12.71
CA THR A 178 3.09 1.54 12.18
C THR A 178 3.11 1.50 10.65
N GLY A 179 2.29 0.64 10.03
CA GLY A 179 2.11 0.64 8.60
C GLY A 179 1.62 1.98 8.03
N ALA A 180 0.83 2.75 8.80
CA ALA A 180 0.37 4.08 8.39
C ALA A 180 1.32 5.21 8.80
N THR A 181 1.98 5.11 9.96
CA THR A 181 2.75 6.24 10.55
C THR A 181 4.26 6.13 10.41
N HIS A 182 4.81 4.93 10.17
CA HIS A 182 6.26 4.64 10.11
C HIS A 182 6.70 4.18 8.72
N CYS A 183 6.06 4.68 7.68
CA CYS A 183 6.35 4.31 6.30
C CYS A 183 6.84 5.53 5.52
N TYR A 184 7.70 5.29 4.52
CA TYR A 184 7.88 6.30 3.47
C TYR A 184 6.71 6.22 2.50
N LEU A 185 6.38 7.37 1.95
CA LEU A 185 5.25 7.54 1.06
C LEU A 185 5.67 7.48 -0.40
N SER A 186 4.85 6.85 -1.22
CA SER A 186 4.88 7.02 -2.67
C SER A 186 4.57 8.48 -3.01
N ARG A 187 4.90 8.91 -4.22
CA ARG A 187 4.76 10.33 -4.60
C ARG A 187 3.32 10.84 -4.58
N GLU A 188 2.37 9.92 -4.74
CA GLU A 188 0.94 10.21 -4.82
C GLU A 188 0.18 9.89 -3.52
N CYS A 189 0.88 9.45 -2.46
CA CYS A 189 0.27 9.08 -1.19
C CYS A 189 0.57 10.13 -0.12
N LEU A 190 -0.43 10.38 0.73
CA LEU A 190 -0.30 11.16 1.95
C LEU A 190 -0.63 10.28 3.16
N HIS A 191 -0.04 10.58 4.31
CA HIS A 191 -0.31 9.84 5.55
C HIS A 191 -1.81 9.84 5.91
N GLU A 192 -2.52 10.94 5.65
CA GLU A 192 -3.96 11.07 5.88
C GLU A 192 -4.78 10.06 5.06
N MET A 193 -4.30 9.63 3.89
CA MET A 193 -4.95 8.57 3.10
C MET A 193 -4.84 7.22 3.82
N LEU A 194 -3.69 6.92 4.43
CA LEU A 194 -3.47 5.71 5.23
C LEU A 194 -4.26 5.76 6.55
N TYR A 195 -4.39 6.94 7.16
CA TYR A 195 -5.26 7.16 8.32
C TYR A 195 -6.72 6.94 7.97
N GLY A 196 -7.13 7.34 6.76
CA GLY A 196 -8.41 7.01 6.13
C GLY A 196 -8.71 5.52 6.15
N VAL A 197 -7.75 4.72 5.66
CA VAL A 197 -7.86 3.25 5.64
C VAL A 197 -8.04 2.68 7.05
N LEU A 198 -7.19 3.08 8.00
CA LEU A 198 -7.31 2.65 9.40
C LEU A 198 -8.68 3.01 9.97
N ASN A 199 -9.09 4.27 9.83
CA ASN A 199 -10.33 4.78 10.40
C ASN A 199 -11.55 4.10 9.78
N PHE A 200 -11.50 3.73 8.50
CA PHE A 200 -12.58 3.04 7.80
C PHE A 200 -12.74 1.59 8.27
N HIS A 201 -11.65 0.84 8.44
CA HIS A 201 -11.72 -0.59 8.79
C HIS A 201 -11.79 -0.85 10.30
N ILE A 202 -11.19 0.01 11.14
CA ILE A 202 -11.19 -0.15 12.61
C ILE A 202 -12.36 0.61 13.23
N GLN A 203 -13.55 0.02 13.15
CA GLN A 203 -14.80 0.61 13.67
C GLN A 203 -15.15 0.17 15.09
N LYS A 204 -14.78 -1.05 15.49
CA LYS A 204 -15.13 -1.56 16.82
C LYS A 204 -14.40 -0.78 17.90
N LEU A 205 -15.15 -0.33 18.92
CA LEU A 205 -14.62 0.49 20.00
C LEU A 205 -13.40 -0.14 20.69
N GLU A 206 -13.46 -1.43 20.98
CA GLU A 206 -12.34 -2.20 21.54
C GLU A 206 -11.03 -2.05 20.75
N TYR A 207 -11.09 -2.10 19.42
CA TYR A 207 -9.89 -1.96 18.57
C TYR A 207 -9.45 -0.51 18.43
N ARG A 208 -10.39 0.44 18.47
CA ARG A 208 -10.07 1.87 18.50
C ARG A 208 -9.32 2.24 19.78
N ASP A 209 -9.75 1.67 20.92
CA ASP A 209 -9.05 1.84 22.19
C ASP A 209 -7.64 1.24 22.13
N MET A 210 -7.45 0.07 21.50
CA MET A 210 -6.12 -0.51 21.27
C MET A 210 -5.21 0.40 20.42
N VAL A 211 -5.74 1.02 19.35
CA VAL A 211 -4.99 1.98 18.52
C VAL A 211 -4.54 3.17 19.36
N LYS A 212 -5.47 3.76 20.13
CA LYS A 212 -5.21 4.89 21.02
C LYS A 212 -4.16 4.53 22.07
N GLU A 213 -4.31 3.41 22.77
CA GLU A 213 -3.38 2.98 23.81
C GLU A 213 -1.97 2.74 23.26
N TYR A 214 -1.86 2.07 22.11
CA TYR A 214 -0.57 1.88 21.44
C TYR A 214 0.07 3.22 21.08
N GLY A 215 -0.68 4.11 20.42
CA GLY A 215 -0.17 5.41 20.01
C GLY A 215 0.26 6.28 21.19
N GLN A 216 -0.50 6.28 22.29
CA GLN A 216 -0.14 7.00 23.51
C GLN A 216 1.16 6.47 24.13
N LYS A 217 1.31 5.14 24.24
CA LYS A 217 2.55 4.50 24.72
C LYS A 217 3.75 4.84 23.83
N PHE A 218 3.56 4.82 22.51
CA PHE A 218 4.59 5.18 21.54
C PHE A 218 5.01 6.65 21.68
N ILE A 219 4.06 7.59 21.74
CA ILE A 219 4.34 9.02 21.91
C ILE A 219 5.17 9.27 23.17
N GLU A 220 4.84 8.61 24.29
CA GLU A 220 5.60 8.72 25.53
C GLU A 220 7.05 8.20 25.38
N SER A 221 7.25 7.04 24.73
CA SER A 221 8.61 6.55 24.48
C SER A 221 9.37 7.45 23.52
N GLN A 222 8.70 7.97 22.50
CA GLN A 222 9.29 8.79 21.46
C GLN A 222 9.71 10.16 22.00
N LYS A 223 8.93 10.75 22.92
CA LYS A 223 9.32 11.97 23.64
C LYS A 223 10.60 11.77 24.46
N LYS A 224 10.73 10.62 25.15
CA LYS A 224 11.95 10.27 25.90
C LYS A 224 13.13 10.11 24.96
N PHE A 225 12.93 9.46 23.82
CA PHE A 225 13.98 9.31 22.80
C PHE A 225 14.43 10.67 22.25
N ILE A 226 13.50 11.52 21.82
CA ILE A 226 13.80 12.88 21.33
C ILE A 226 14.56 13.70 22.38
N ALA A 227 14.16 13.63 23.65
CA ALA A 227 14.85 14.34 24.74
C ALA A 227 16.28 13.85 24.98
N SER A 228 16.62 12.64 24.53
CA SER A 228 17.98 12.08 24.61
C SER A 228 18.89 12.49 23.44
N LEU A 229 18.32 13.08 22.39
CA LEU A 229 19.07 13.51 21.20
C LEU A 229 19.67 14.90 21.38
N GLU A 230 20.81 15.13 20.74
CA GLU A 230 21.40 16.47 20.65
C GLU A 230 20.63 17.36 19.67
N ARG A 231 20.81 18.68 19.79
CA ARG A 231 20.09 19.69 18.99
C ARG A 231 20.25 19.52 17.47
N TYR A 232 21.39 18.99 17.03
CA TYR A 232 21.74 18.80 15.61
C TYR A 232 21.86 17.33 15.24
N ASP A 233 21.22 16.44 16.00
CA ASP A 233 21.17 15.03 15.66
C ASP A 233 20.29 14.82 14.42
N ASP A 234 20.82 14.16 13.39
CA ASP A 234 20.12 13.91 12.13
C ASP A 234 18.81 13.11 12.33
N ARG A 235 18.74 12.30 13.41
CA ARG A 235 17.56 11.50 13.75
C ARG A 235 16.42 12.34 14.32
N LEU A 236 16.68 13.57 14.73
CA LEU A 236 15.67 14.42 15.37
C LEU A 236 14.49 14.67 14.42
N TYR A 237 14.78 14.92 13.14
CA TYR A 237 13.73 15.15 12.14
C TYR A 237 12.79 13.94 12.03
N GLU A 238 13.34 12.77 11.73
CA GLU A 238 12.54 11.53 11.61
C GLU A 238 11.80 11.21 12.91
N ALA A 239 12.48 11.36 14.06
CA ALA A 239 11.89 11.07 15.36
C ALA A 239 10.68 11.97 15.68
N THR A 240 10.77 13.25 15.34
CA THR A 240 9.68 14.22 15.52
C THR A 240 8.55 14.02 14.52
N SER A 241 8.87 13.66 13.27
CA SER A 241 7.86 13.29 12.26
C SER A 241 7.02 12.11 12.73
N LEU A 242 7.65 11.00 13.13
CA LEU A 242 6.95 9.80 13.62
C LEU A 242 6.04 10.09 14.83
N LEU A 243 6.51 10.97 15.73
CA LEU A 243 5.73 11.40 16.88
C LEU A 243 4.48 12.17 16.44
N ASN A 244 4.61 13.11 15.50
CA ASN A 244 3.49 13.89 14.98
C ASN A 244 2.50 13.00 14.21
N GLU A 245 2.98 12.14 13.31
CA GLU A 245 2.15 11.18 12.57
C GLU A 245 1.35 10.27 13.52
N THR A 246 2.00 9.79 14.59
CA THR A 246 1.30 8.97 15.59
C THR A 246 0.31 9.78 16.43
N ASN A 247 0.60 11.05 16.72
CA ASN A 247 -0.31 11.95 17.42
C ASN A 247 -1.56 12.26 16.59
N ASP A 248 -1.43 12.36 15.27
CA ASP A 248 -2.54 12.51 14.33
C ASP A 248 -3.48 11.29 14.39
N VAL A 249 -2.92 10.07 14.36
CA VAL A 249 -3.71 8.83 14.54
C VAL A 249 -4.40 8.80 15.91
N VAL A 250 -3.71 9.13 17.01
CA VAL A 250 -4.31 9.15 18.35
C VAL A 250 -5.46 10.16 18.44
N PHE A 251 -5.37 11.29 17.73
CA PHE A 251 -6.45 12.27 17.64
C PHE A 251 -7.67 11.72 16.89
N ILE A 252 -7.47 11.13 15.71
CA ILE A 252 -8.54 10.52 14.89
C ILE A 252 -9.26 9.39 15.66
N PHE A 253 -8.50 8.59 16.41
CA PHE A 253 -9.02 7.46 17.17
C PHE A 253 -9.46 7.82 18.58
N HIS A 254 -9.46 9.10 18.95
CA HIS A 254 -9.86 9.52 20.27
C HIS A 254 -11.34 9.24 20.53
N TYR A 255 -11.61 8.35 21.49
CA TYR A 255 -12.94 8.20 22.06
C TYR A 255 -13.03 8.99 23.37
N GLY A 256 -14.03 9.87 23.49
CA GLY A 256 -14.18 10.82 24.60
C GLY A 256 -14.79 12.15 24.15
N SER A 257 -14.64 13.22 24.95
CA SER A 257 -15.02 14.56 24.49
C SER A 257 -14.00 15.08 23.49
N PHE A 258 -14.48 15.76 22.44
CA PHE A 258 -13.62 16.32 21.41
C PHE A 258 -12.59 17.32 21.99
N GLU A 259 -12.98 18.12 22.98
CA GLU A 259 -12.06 18.95 23.76
C GLU A 259 -10.89 18.17 24.38
N LYS A 260 -11.10 16.96 24.91
CA LYS A 260 -10.00 16.13 25.44
C LYS A 260 -9.07 15.63 24.35
N ALA A 261 -9.62 15.35 23.15
CA ALA A 261 -8.81 15.01 21.98
C ALA A 261 -7.90 16.19 21.60
N LEU A 262 -8.45 17.41 21.54
CA LEU A 262 -7.70 18.63 21.26
C LEU A 262 -6.63 18.90 22.33
N GLN A 263 -6.98 18.82 23.61
CA GLN A 263 -6.02 18.98 24.72
C GLN A 263 -4.86 17.99 24.60
N TYR A 264 -5.14 16.72 24.31
CA TYR A 264 -4.12 15.72 24.10
C TYR A 264 -3.26 16.05 22.88
N TYR A 265 -3.88 16.43 21.76
CA TYR A 265 -3.19 16.73 20.51
C TYR A 265 -2.19 17.87 20.67
N PHE A 266 -2.62 19.02 21.19
CA PHE A 266 -1.77 20.19 21.39
C PHE A 266 -0.65 19.93 22.41
N LYS A 267 -0.92 19.16 23.48
CA LYS A 267 0.10 18.76 24.47
C LYS A 267 1.20 17.88 23.86
N ASN A 268 0.87 17.12 22.83
CA ASN A 268 1.77 16.11 22.26
C ASN A 268 2.32 16.49 20.89
N SER A 269 1.83 17.54 20.23
CA SER A 269 2.42 18.06 19.00
C SER A 269 3.85 18.56 19.23
N TYR A 270 4.77 18.18 18.35
CA TYR A 270 6.16 18.64 18.34
C TYR A 270 6.37 19.62 17.19
N GLU A 271 5.65 20.74 17.24
CA GLU A 271 5.76 21.83 16.27
C GLU A 271 6.25 23.10 16.95
N ARG A 272 7.18 23.82 16.31
CA ARG A 272 7.70 25.09 16.85
C ARG A 272 6.66 26.20 16.77
N ASN A 273 5.82 26.17 15.75
CA ASN A 273 4.78 27.16 15.51
C ASN A 273 3.41 26.57 15.84
N GLN A 274 2.77 27.08 16.88
CA GLN A 274 1.45 26.64 17.33
C GLN A 274 0.35 26.87 16.28
N GLU A 275 0.54 27.83 15.37
CA GLU A 275 -0.37 28.03 14.24
C GLU A 275 -0.31 26.85 13.26
N VAL A 276 0.86 26.23 13.07
CA VAL A 276 1.01 25.02 12.25
C VAL A 276 0.29 23.84 12.92
N THR A 277 0.40 23.68 14.23
CA THR A 277 -0.38 22.68 14.99
C THR A 277 -1.88 22.89 14.80
N LEU A 278 -2.36 24.12 14.89
CA LEU A 278 -3.77 24.45 14.67
C LEU A 278 -4.21 24.16 13.23
N TYR A 279 -3.37 24.51 12.24
CA TYR A 279 -3.66 24.21 10.84
C TYR A 279 -3.79 22.70 10.60
N LYS A 280 -2.86 21.89 11.12
CA LYS A 280 -2.90 20.42 11.01
C LYS A 280 -4.15 19.84 11.67
N VAL A 281 -4.46 20.23 12.91
CA VAL A 281 -5.65 19.69 13.60
C VAL A 281 -6.94 20.04 12.86
N LEU A 282 -7.03 21.24 12.27
CA LEU A 282 -8.19 21.66 11.48
C LEU A 282 -8.30 20.89 10.15
N MET A 283 -7.18 20.55 9.51
CA MET A 283 -7.15 19.68 8.33
C MET A 283 -7.66 18.27 8.67
N LEU A 284 -7.13 17.66 9.74
CA LEU A 284 -7.61 16.36 10.21
C LEU A 284 -9.09 16.41 10.60
N THR A 285 -9.52 17.48 11.28
CA THR A 285 -10.92 17.65 11.68
C THR A 285 -11.85 17.77 10.46
N GLU A 286 -11.37 18.41 9.38
CA GLU A 286 -12.13 18.49 8.13
C GLU A 286 -12.26 17.14 7.42
N ILE A 287 -11.22 16.29 7.47
CA ILE A 287 -11.21 14.99 6.80
C ILE A 287 -12.02 13.95 7.60
N PHE A 288 -11.85 13.92 8.93
CA PHE A 288 -12.29 12.80 9.78
C PHE A 288 -13.49 13.11 10.69
N PHE A 289 -13.85 14.38 10.85
CA PHE A 289 -14.89 14.81 11.78
C PHE A 289 -15.90 15.73 11.08
N SER A 290 -16.87 16.28 11.81
CA SER A 290 -17.90 17.13 11.21
C SER A 290 -17.52 18.61 11.22
N LYS A 291 -18.29 19.40 10.47
CA LYS A 291 -18.25 20.87 10.50
C LYS A 291 -18.33 21.44 11.93
N LYS A 292 -19.09 20.79 12.82
CA LYS A 292 -19.24 21.23 14.22
C LYS A 292 -17.92 21.11 14.97
N GLU A 293 -17.28 19.95 14.91
CA GLU A 293 -15.96 19.73 15.52
C GLU A 293 -14.90 20.65 14.90
N TRP A 294 -14.99 20.95 13.60
CA TRP A 294 -14.08 21.90 12.97
C TRP A 294 -14.18 23.30 13.61
N ILE A 295 -15.41 23.78 13.85
CA ILE A 295 -15.66 25.05 14.55
C ILE A 295 -15.11 25.00 15.98
N GLU A 296 -15.33 23.89 16.70
CA GLU A 296 -14.86 23.68 18.07
C GLU A 296 -13.32 23.70 18.14
N ALA A 297 -12.63 23.02 17.22
CA ALA A 297 -11.18 23.02 17.11
C ALA A 297 -10.61 24.42 16.82
N TYR A 298 -11.28 25.17 15.93
CA TYR A 298 -10.88 26.53 15.60
C TYR A 298 -11.00 27.45 16.82
N GLU A 299 -12.14 27.40 17.51
CA GLU A 299 -12.38 28.18 18.74
C GLU A 299 -11.45 27.76 19.88
N TYR A 300 -11.08 26.49 19.95
CA TYR A 300 -10.07 26.00 20.88
C TYR A 300 -8.69 26.63 20.61
N GLY A 301 -8.28 26.73 19.35
CA GLY A 301 -7.06 27.44 18.96
C GLY A 301 -7.06 28.91 19.39
N LEU A 302 -8.19 29.60 19.24
CA LEU A 302 -8.34 30.98 19.72
C LEU A 302 -8.20 31.09 21.25
N LYS A 303 -8.76 30.14 22.01
CA LYS A 303 -8.60 30.10 23.48
C LYS A 303 -7.13 29.92 23.91
N LEU A 304 -6.31 29.32 23.05
CA LEU A 304 -4.86 29.20 23.25
C LEU A 304 -4.08 30.44 22.77
N ASN A 305 -4.76 31.53 22.38
CA ASN A 305 -4.16 32.74 21.81
C ASN A 305 -3.35 32.49 20.53
N ILE A 306 -3.74 31.47 19.75
CA ILE A 306 -3.12 31.19 18.44
C ILE A 306 -3.84 32.05 17.41
N GLU A 307 -3.09 32.87 16.67
CA GLU A 307 -3.62 33.66 15.56
C GLU A 307 -3.71 32.79 14.29
N PRO A 308 -4.92 32.43 13.79
CA PRO A 308 -5.06 31.58 12.62
C PRO A 308 -4.78 32.36 11.33
N ARG A 309 -4.15 31.74 10.33
CA ARG A 309 -3.97 32.35 9.00
C ARG A 309 -5.29 32.77 8.34
N GLN A 310 -5.22 33.76 7.45
CA GLN A 310 -6.40 34.36 6.80
C GLN A 310 -7.37 33.34 6.18
N SER A 311 -6.85 32.32 5.49
CA SER A 311 -7.68 31.29 4.86
C SER A 311 -8.54 30.50 5.86
N LEU A 312 -8.05 30.28 7.09
CA LEU A 312 -8.80 29.64 8.16
C LEU A 312 -9.86 30.58 8.74
N GLN A 313 -9.53 31.87 8.88
CA GLN A 313 -10.49 32.88 9.36
C GLN A 313 -11.67 33.01 8.38
N ASP A 314 -11.40 33.05 7.08
CA ASP A 314 -12.43 33.14 6.04
C ASP A 314 -13.32 31.89 6.02
N LYS A 315 -12.72 30.72 6.24
CA LYS A 315 -13.45 29.45 6.37
C LYS A 315 -14.34 29.41 7.60
N TYR A 316 -13.83 29.86 8.75
CA TYR A 316 -14.62 29.95 9.98
C TYR A 316 -15.83 30.87 9.82
N LYS A 317 -15.68 32.04 9.18
CA LYS A 317 -16.80 32.93 8.84
C LYS A 317 -17.86 32.23 7.98
N LYS A 318 -17.44 31.49 6.95
CA LYS A 318 -18.35 30.68 6.10
C LYS A 318 -19.03 29.55 6.88
N TYR A 319 -18.37 29.00 7.89
CA TYR A 319 -18.92 27.89 8.67
C TYR A 319 -19.92 28.37 9.75
N LYS A 320 -19.74 29.59 10.27
CA LYS A 320 -20.66 30.21 11.23
C LYS A 320 -21.87 30.90 10.60
N ALA A 321 -21.77 31.31 9.35
CA ALA A 321 -22.92 31.71 8.52
C ALA A 321 -23.82 30.50 8.24
#